data_AF-A0A6P6GBR1-F1
#
_entry.id   AF-A0A6P6GBR1-F1
#
_cell.length_a   1.000
_cell.length_b   1.000
_cell.length_c   1.000
_cell.angle_alpha   90.00
_cell.angle_beta   90.00
_cell.angle_gamma   90.00
#
_symmetry.space_group_name_H-M   'P 1'
#
loop_
_entity.id
_entity.type
_entity.pdbx_description
1 polymer ?
#
loop_
_entity_poly.entity_id
_entity_poly.type
_entity_poly.pdbx_seq_one_letter_code
_entity_poly.pdbx_strand_id
1 'polypeptide(L)'
;MDLCYYLCFVFGYLFFFRENAVFTIPPELAYGESGSPPTIPPNATLQFDVELLSWTSVKDICKDGGIFKKILVEGEKWENPKDMDEVFVKYEARLEDGTLVSKSDGVEFTVGEGHFCPALAKAVKTMKKGQKVLLTVKPQYAFGETGRQAVGDEGAVPPNATFQITLELVSWKTVTDISKDKKVLKKTLKEGEGYERPNDGAVVQVKLTGKLHDGTIFTKKGHDEEPFEFKIDEEQVIDGLDKAVKNMKKGEIAVVTIHPDYAFGSSESLQELATVPANSTVYYEVELLSFVKEKESWDMNTQEKIEAAGKKKEEGNVLFKAGKYLRASKRYEKAVKFIEYDSSFSDEEKQQTKMLKITCNLNNAACQLKLKEYKQAEKLCTKVLELDSRNVKALYRRAQAYIQLVDLDLAEIDIKKALEIDPDNRDVKLEYKVLKEKVREYNKKDAKFYGNIFAKMNKLEQVRSANTAAKQDAVPMSIDSKA
;
A
#
# COMPACT_ATOMS: atom_id res chain seq x y z
N MET A 1 18.84 7.98 54.17
CA MET A 1 18.56 7.03 53.06
C MET A 1 18.75 5.66 53.65
N ASP A 2 17.74 4.80 53.61
CA ASP A 2 17.87 3.43 54.14
C ASP A 2 18.99 2.68 53.42
N LEU A 3 19.80 1.94 54.16
CA LEU A 3 20.89 1.09 53.66
C LEU A 3 20.43 0.20 52.48
N CYS A 4 19.17 -0.26 52.51
CA CYS A 4 18.52 -1.01 51.44
C CYS A 4 18.43 -0.25 50.11
N TYR A 5 18.14 1.06 50.13
CA TYR A 5 18.06 1.87 48.91
C TYR A 5 19.43 2.05 48.25
N TYR A 6 20.49 2.20 49.05
CA TYR A 6 21.86 2.34 48.54
C TYR A 6 22.35 1.04 47.90
N LEU A 7 22.11 -0.10 48.55
CA LEU A 7 22.43 -1.42 48.01
C LEU A 7 21.69 -1.67 46.68
N CYS A 8 20.38 -1.40 46.61
CA CYS A 8 19.59 -1.56 45.37
C CYS A 8 20.13 -0.71 44.19
N PHE A 9 20.60 0.52 44.46
CA PHE A 9 21.13 1.39 43.41
C PHE A 9 22.47 0.88 42.87
N VAL A 10 23.32 0.32 43.72
CA VAL A 10 24.65 -0.20 43.34
C VAL A 10 24.55 -1.54 42.59
N PHE A 11 23.58 -2.41 42.94
CA PHE A 11 23.33 -3.65 42.19
C PHE A 11 22.89 -3.43 40.73
N GLY A 12 22.37 -2.25 40.38
CA GLY A 12 21.86 -1.95 39.04
C GLY A 12 22.90 -1.73 37.94
N TYR A 13 24.17 -1.46 38.29
CA TYR A 13 25.18 -1.02 37.32
C TYR A 13 26.50 -1.80 37.30
N LEU A 14 26.79 -2.69 38.27
CA LEU A 14 28.16 -3.19 38.47
C LEU A 14 28.36 -4.67 38.86
N PHE A 15 27.31 -5.51 38.87
CA PHE A 15 27.42 -6.90 39.36
C PHE A 15 27.09 -7.93 38.28
N PHE A 16 27.96 -8.92 38.08
CA PHE A 16 27.69 -10.14 37.31
C PHE A 16 27.23 -11.29 38.22
N PHE A 17 26.59 -12.30 37.61
CA PHE A 17 26.02 -13.45 38.32
C PHE A 17 27.10 -14.27 39.05
N ARG A 18 26.89 -14.58 40.35
CA ARG A 18 27.85 -15.22 41.28
C ARG A 18 29.11 -14.40 41.61
N GLU A 19 29.09 -13.10 41.42
CA GLU A 19 30.13 -12.24 41.99
C GLU A 19 29.90 -12.07 43.50
N ASN A 20 31.01 -12.09 44.23
CA ASN A 20 31.10 -11.63 45.61
C ASN A 20 31.76 -10.26 45.57
N ALA A 21 31.17 -9.26 46.22
CA ALA A 21 31.84 -7.99 46.41
C ALA A 21 31.69 -7.48 47.83
N VAL A 22 32.74 -6.79 48.26
CA VAL A 22 32.78 -6.12 49.55
C VAL A 22 32.34 -4.67 49.37
N PHE A 23 31.18 -4.34 49.93
CA PHE A 23 30.68 -2.98 49.98
C PHE A 23 31.19 -2.28 51.22
N THR A 24 31.98 -1.23 51.04
CA THR A 24 32.42 -0.34 52.12
C THR A 24 31.47 0.86 52.18
N ILE A 25 30.64 0.93 53.22
CA ILE A 25 29.66 1.99 53.43
C ILE A 25 30.21 2.96 54.48
N PRO A 26 30.48 4.22 54.11
CA PRO A 26 30.98 5.22 55.04
C PRO A 26 29.88 5.60 56.05
N PRO A 27 30.26 6.10 57.25
CA PRO A 27 29.32 6.30 58.36
C PRO A 27 28.15 7.22 58.03
N GLU A 28 28.33 8.20 57.15
CA GLU A 28 27.28 9.14 56.72
C GLU A 28 26.13 8.46 55.97
N LEU A 29 26.40 7.28 55.40
CA LEU A 29 25.42 6.44 54.70
C LEU A 29 24.99 5.21 55.53
N ALA A 30 25.58 5.02 56.72
CA ALA A 30 25.29 3.94 57.65
C ALA A 30 24.61 4.49 58.93
N TYR A 31 25.18 4.26 60.11
CA TYR A 31 24.59 4.65 61.41
C TYR A 31 25.06 6.03 61.93
N GLY A 32 25.87 6.75 61.15
CA GLY A 32 26.32 8.11 61.44
C GLY A 32 27.01 8.29 62.80
N GLU A 33 27.00 9.51 63.31
CA GLU A 33 27.60 9.88 64.60
C GLU A 33 26.94 9.22 65.81
N SER A 34 25.72 8.69 65.66
CA SER A 34 25.02 8.00 66.74
C SER A 34 25.48 6.54 66.90
N GLY A 35 25.95 5.91 65.83
CA GLY A 35 26.22 4.47 65.81
C GLY A 35 24.96 3.63 66.09
N SER A 36 25.14 2.35 66.39
CA SER A 36 24.09 1.46 66.88
C SER A 36 24.65 0.57 68.00
N PRO A 37 24.71 1.10 69.25
CA PRO A 37 25.25 0.38 70.40
C PRO A 37 24.47 -0.92 70.71
N PRO A 38 25.13 -1.93 71.32
CA PRO A 38 26.53 -1.94 71.74
C PRO A 38 27.50 -2.27 70.60
N THR A 39 26.99 -2.68 69.45
CA THR A 39 27.77 -3.43 68.45
C THR A 39 28.42 -2.54 67.39
N ILE A 40 27.83 -1.39 67.08
CA ILE A 40 28.31 -0.48 66.05
C ILE A 40 28.65 0.86 66.69
N PRO A 41 29.93 1.24 66.77
CA PRO A 41 30.32 2.50 67.36
C PRO A 41 29.86 3.70 66.50
N PRO A 42 29.73 4.89 67.11
CA PRO A 42 29.67 6.16 66.38
C PRO A 42 30.68 6.25 65.25
N ASN A 43 30.26 6.75 64.09
CA ASN A 43 31.11 6.97 62.91
C ASN A 43 31.80 5.71 62.34
N ALA A 44 31.24 4.52 62.59
CA ALA A 44 31.75 3.29 62.00
C ALA A 44 31.52 3.21 60.49
N THR A 45 32.58 3.01 59.73
CA THR A 45 32.51 2.51 58.34
C THR A 45 32.17 1.02 58.37
N LEU A 46 31.12 0.61 57.66
CA LEU A 46 30.70 -0.78 57.60
C LEU A 46 31.23 -1.46 56.34
N GLN A 47 31.66 -2.70 56.46
CA GLN A 47 31.99 -3.56 55.33
C GLN A 47 31.01 -4.73 55.28
N PHE A 48 30.37 -4.90 54.13
CA PHE A 48 29.47 -6.01 53.85
C PHE A 48 30.07 -6.87 52.75
N ASP A 49 30.28 -8.16 53.02
CA ASP A 49 30.55 -9.15 51.98
C ASP A 49 29.19 -9.64 51.44
N VAL A 50 28.94 -9.41 50.15
CA VAL A 50 27.63 -9.70 49.54
C VAL A 50 27.80 -10.52 48.28
N GLU A 51 27.10 -11.65 48.24
CA GLU A 51 27.01 -12.56 47.09
C GLU A 51 25.68 -12.34 46.34
N LEU A 52 25.76 -12.09 45.02
CA LEU A 52 24.56 -12.02 44.18
C LEU A 52 24.12 -13.43 43.74
N LEU A 53 23.18 -14.01 44.47
CA LEU A 53 22.67 -15.37 44.23
C LEU A 53 21.80 -15.48 42.97
N SER A 54 20.92 -14.51 42.73
CA SER A 54 20.10 -14.43 41.52
C SER A 54 19.55 -13.02 41.33
N TRP A 55 19.32 -12.61 40.10
CA TRP A 55 18.64 -11.37 39.77
C TRP A 55 17.50 -11.68 38.78
N THR A 56 16.38 -10.98 38.89
CA THR A 56 15.32 -11.05 37.89
C THR A 56 15.07 -9.66 37.34
N SER A 57 15.06 -9.52 36.02
CA SER A 57 14.71 -8.27 35.37
C SER A 57 13.21 -8.02 35.58
N VAL A 58 12.89 -7.06 36.44
CA VAL A 58 11.54 -6.50 36.58
C VAL A 58 11.54 -5.15 35.87
N LYS A 59 10.78 -5.05 34.80
CA LYS A 59 10.71 -3.85 33.97
C LYS A 59 9.30 -3.30 33.97
N ASP A 60 9.16 -2.02 34.28
CA ASP A 60 7.96 -1.28 33.95
C ASP A 60 7.92 -1.05 32.42
N ILE A 61 7.04 -1.75 31.73
CA ILE A 61 6.97 -1.71 30.27
C ILE A 61 6.21 -0.49 29.74
N CYS A 62 5.41 0.16 30.59
CA CYS A 62 4.62 1.33 30.26
C CYS A 62 5.26 2.64 30.76
N LYS A 63 6.21 2.55 31.71
CA LYS A 63 6.89 3.68 32.37
C LYS A 63 5.95 4.58 33.18
N ASP A 64 4.82 4.03 33.61
CA ASP A 64 3.78 4.70 34.39
C ASP A 64 3.40 3.92 35.66
N GLY A 65 4.13 2.85 35.98
CA GLY A 65 3.84 1.93 37.08
C GLY A 65 2.64 1.00 36.83
N GLY A 66 2.08 0.97 35.62
CA GLY A 66 0.87 0.22 35.33
C GLY A 66 1.09 -1.25 34.99
N ILE A 67 2.20 -1.61 34.34
CA ILE A 67 2.54 -3.00 34.01
C ILE A 67 4.00 -3.29 34.32
N PHE A 68 4.22 -4.13 35.33
CA PHE A 68 5.55 -4.67 35.64
C PHE A 68 5.69 -6.05 35.03
N LYS A 69 6.73 -6.24 34.22
CA LYS A 69 7.08 -7.51 33.58
C LYS A 69 8.31 -8.10 34.26
N LYS A 70 8.16 -9.29 34.82
CA LYS A 70 9.25 -10.14 35.33
C LYS A 70 9.49 -11.29 34.36
N ILE A 71 10.70 -11.45 33.86
CA ILE A 71 11.06 -12.57 32.97
C ILE A 71 11.22 -13.84 33.81
N LEU A 72 10.50 -14.90 33.44
CA LEU A 72 10.60 -16.23 34.06
C LEU A 72 11.43 -17.20 33.22
N VAL A 73 11.25 -17.14 31.90
CA VAL A 73 12.02 -17.91 30.91
C VAL A 73 12.43 -16.95 29.81
N GLU A 74 13.72 -16.92 29.49
CA GLU A 74 14.24 -16.10 28.39
C GLU A 74 13.75 -16.61 27.05
N GLY A 75 13.47 -15.68 26.14
CA GLY A 75 13.03 -16.01 24.79
C GLY A 75 14.19 -16.06 23.80
N GLU A 76 13.94 -16.73 22.69
CA GLU A 76 14.83 -16.81 21.55
C GLU A 76 14.64 -15.62 20.60
N LYS A 77 15.70 -15.31 19.83
CA LYS A 77 15.73 -14.24 18.82
C LYS A 77 15.54 -12.83 19.40
N TRP A 78 15.86 -11.82 18.59
CA TRP A 78 15.82 -10.42 19.00
C TRP A 78 14.53 -9.69 18.58
N GLU A 79 13.71 -10.33 17.77
CA GLU A 79 12.50 -9.75 17.20
C GLU A 79 11.32 -9.80 18.19
N ASN A 80 10.40 -8.85 18.02
CA ASN A 80 9.17 -8.75 18.79
C ASN A 80 7.97 -8.57 17.86
N PRO A 81 6.79 -9.09 18.23
CA PRO A 81 5.54 -8.87 17.49
C PRO A 81 5.19 -7.39 17.31
N LYS A 82 4.62 -7.07 16.16
CA LYS A 82 4.06 -5.76 15.79
C LYS A 82 2.54 -5.77 15.90
N ASP A 83 1.93 -4.59 15.79
CA ASP A 83 0.47 -4.42 15.91
C ASP A 83 -0.38 -5.30 14.98
N MET A 84 0.11 -5.59 13.77
CA MET A 84 -0.63 -6.41 12.83
C MET A 84 -0.36 -7.91 12.98
N ASP A 85 0.67 -8.30 13.72
CA ASP A 85 1.07 -9.70 13.81
C ASP A 85 0.03 -10.50 14.60
N GLU A 86 -0.13 -11.76 14.20
CA GLU A 86 -1.01 -12.72 14.88
C GLU A 86 -0.15 -13.54 15.83
N VAL A 87 -0.29 -13.29 17.14
CA VAL A 87 0.49 -13.98 18.18
C VAL A 87 -0.25 -15.22 18.65
N PHE A 88 0.49 -16.29 18.92
CA PHE A 88 0.01 -17.47 19.61
C PHE A 88 0.59 -17.49 21.03
N VAL A 89 -0.27 -17.38 22.04
CA VAL A 89 0.14 -17.28 23.45
C VAL A 89 -0.55 -18.32 24.32
N LYS A 90 0.07 -18.59 25.46
CA LYS A 90 -0.58 -19.25 26.60
C LYS A 90 -0.58 -18.30 27.77
N TYR A 91 -1.66 -18.27 28.54
CA TYR A 91 -1.70 -17.40 29.71
C TYR A 91 -2.56 -17.96 30.83
N GLU A 92 -2.25 -17.50 32.04
CA GLU A 92 -3.03 -17.75 33.25
C GLU A 92 -3.11 -16.45 34.03
N ALA A 93 -4.30 -15.90 34.16
CA ALA A 93 -4.59 -14.62 34.81
C ALA A 93 -5.26 -14.85 36.16
N ARG A 94 -4.61 -14.40 37.24
CA ARG A 94 -5.08 -14.50 38.62
C ARG A 94 -5.19 -13.14 39.28
N LEU A 95 -6.08 -13.00 40.25
CA LEU A 95 -6.13 -11.86 41.17
C LEU A 95 -4.98 -11.94 42.19
N GLU A 96 -4.75 -10.87 42.94
CA GLU A 96 -3.72 -10.83 44.00
C GLU A 96 -3.94 -11.88 45.10
N ASP A 97 -5.20 -12.27 45.37
CA ASP A 97 -5.55 -13.33 46.33
C ASP A 97 -5.35 -14.75 45.77
N GLY A 98 -4.89 -14.88 44.52
CA GLY A 98 -4.65 -16.15 43.83
C GLY A 98 -5.85 -16.71 43.06
N THR A 99 -7.02 -16.07 43.13
CA THR A 99 -8.23 -16.48 42.41
C THR A 99 -7.97 -16.51 40.90
N LEU A 100 -8.24 -17.65 40.27
CA LEU A 100 -8.12 -17.80 38.82
C LEU A 100 -9.30 -17.11 38.12
N VAL A 101 -9.01 -16.20 37.19
CA VAL A 101 -10.02 -15.46 36.43
C VAL A 101 -10.13 -15.96 35.00
N SER A 102 -9.01 -16.17 34.32
CA SER A 102 -9.00 -16.68 32.95
C SER A 102 -7.70 -17.43 32.67
N LYS A 103 -7.79 -18.45 31.82
CA LYS A 103 -6.64 -19.26 31.41
C LYS A 103 -6.86 -19.73 29.97
N SER A 104 -5.77 -19.76 29.20
CA SER A 104 -5.73 -20.44 27.91
C SER A 104 -4.40 -21.17 27.73
N ASP A 105 -4.48 -22.44 27.31
CA ASP A 105 -3.31 -23.24 26.91
C ASP A 105 -2.91 -23.02 25.45
N GLY A 106 -3.58 -22.10 24.75
CA GLY A 106 -3.26 -21.69 23.39
C GLY A 106 -4.36 -20.82 22.79
N VAL A 107 -4.07 -19.54 22.57
CA VAL A 107 -4.97 -18.60 21.87
C VAL A 107 -4.21 -17.79 20.84
N GLU A 108 -4.81 -17.61 19.66
CA GLU A 108 -4.33 -16.71 18.62
C GLU A 108 -5.10 -15.39 18.67
N PHE A 109 -4.40 -14.25 18.56
CA PHE A 109 -5.02 -12.94 18.41
C PHE A 109 -4.11 -11.95 17.67
N THR A 110 -4.73 -10.96 17.01
CA THR A 110 -4.02 -9.82 16.41
C THR A 110 -3.56 -8.87 17.50
N VAL A 111 -2.26 -8.56 17.59
CA VAL A 111 -1.69 -7.75 18.68
C VAL A 111 -2.42 -6.42 18.89
N GLY A 112 -2.76 -5.71 17.81
CA GLY A 112 -3.43 -4.41 17.86
C GLY A 112 -4.91 -4.47 18.28
N GLU A 113 -5.58 -5.61 18.06
CA GLU A 113 -6.95 -5.86 18.53
C GLU A 113 -6.96 -6.26 20.01
N GLY A 114 -5.88 -6.91 20.45
CA GLY A 114 -5.71 -7.38 21.81
C GLY A 114 -6.57 -8.61 22.13
N HIS A 115 -6.45 -9.10 23.36
CA HIS A 115 -7.20 -10.24 23.86
C HIS A 115 -7.28 -10.16 25.38
N PHE A 116 -8.41 -10.56 25.97
CA PHE A 116 -8.69 -10.56 27.41
C PHE A 116 -8.61 -9.19 28.11
N CYS A 117 -7.43 -8.56 28.15
CA CYS A 117 -7.22 -7.20 28.65
C CYS A 117 -6.09 -6.46 27.88
N PRO A 118 -6.03 -5.11 27.94
CA PRO A 118 -5.01 -4.32 27.26
C PRO A 118 -3.56 -4.72 27.58
N ALA A 119 -3.31 -5.26 28.77
CA ALA A 119 -1.97 -5.65 29.20
C ALA A 119 -1.33 -6.75 28.34
N LEU A 120 -2.12 -7.71 27.81
CA LEU A 120 -1.57 -8.77 26.97
C LEU A 120 -0.95 -8.19 25.69
N ALA A 121 -1.69 -7.33 24.99
CA ALA A 121 -1.22 -6.66 23.77
C ALA A 121 0.03 -5.81 24.02
N LYS A 122 0.11 -5.10 25.15
CA LYS A 122 1.30 -4.32 25.52
C LYS A 122 2.49 -5.21 25.84
N ALA A 123 2.27 -6.30 26.57
CA ALA A 123 3.33 -7.21 26.98
C ALA A 123 3.94 -7.95 25.80
N VAL A 124 3.13 -8.54 24.90
CA VAL A 124 3.65 -9.35 23.78
C VAL A 124 4.57 -8.55 22.85
N LYS A 125 4.33 -7.25 22.66
CA LYS A 125 5.23 -6.35 21.89
C LYS A 125 6.63 -6.20 22.48
N THR A 126 6.81 -6.57 23.75
CA THR A 126 8.11 -6.56 24.44
C THR A 126 8.67 -7.96 24.60
N MET A 127 7.97 -8.99 24.11
CA MET A 127 8.31 -10.39 24.32
C MET A 127 9.03 -10.99 23.12
N LYS A 128 9.98 -11.87 23.42
CA LYS A 128 10.70 -12.69 22.44
C LYS A 128 9.99 -14.03 22.25
N LYS A 129 10.27 -14.74 21.16
CA LYS A 129 9.67 -16.06 20.90
C LYS A 129 10.05 -17.04 22.01
N GLY A 130 9.09 -17.80 22.54
CA GLY A 130 9.29 -18.72 23.65
C GLY A 130 9.44 -18.05 25.02
N GLN A 131 9.42 -16.71 25.11
CA GLN A 131 9.58 -16.02 26.39
C GLN A 131 8.36 -16.27 27.28
N LYS A 132 8.63 -16.59 28.56
CA LYS A 132 7.60 -16.68 29.60
C LYS A 132 7.83 -15.60 30.65
N VAL A 133 6.77 -14.89 31.02
CA VAL A 133 6.83 -13.73 31.91
C VAL A 133 5.73 -13.81 32.95
N LEU A 134 5.96 -13.18 34.10
CA LEU A 134 4.93 -12.84 35.07
C LEU A 134 4.69 -11.32 34.97
N LEU A 135 3.44 -10.95 34.73
CA LEU A 135 3.00 -9.56 34.67
C LEU A 135 2.25 -9.21 35.96
N THR A 136 2.63 -8.11 36.59
CA THR A 136 1.79 -7.44 37.58
C THR A 136 1.09 -6.28 36.89
N VAL A 137 -0.24 -6.36 36.75
CA VAL A 137 -1.04 -5.48 35.91
C VAL A 137 -2.00 -4.67 36.79
N LYS A 138 -1.84 -3.35 36.78
CA LYS A 138 -2.74 -2.43 37.48
C LYS A 138 -4.10 -2.30 36.78
N PRO A 139 -5.15 -1.86 37.48
CA PRO A 139 -6.52 -1.85 36.96
C PRO A 139 -6.68 -1.12 35.63
N GLN A 140 -5.95 -0.02 35.42
CA GLN A 140 -5.98 0.78 34.19
C GLN A 140 -5.59 0.01 32.92
N TYR A 141 -4.87 -1.11 33.04
CA TYR A 141 -4.50 -2.00 31.94
C TYR A 141 -5.20 -3.36 32.01
N ALA A 142 -6.13 -3.53 32.95
CA ALA A 142 -6.99 -4.69 33.13
C ALA A 142 -8.46 -4.30 32.92
N PHE A 143 -9.26 -4.23 33.99
CA PHE A 143 -10.71 -3.98 33.96
C PHE A 143 -11.15 -2.70 34.70
N GLY A 144 -10.20 -1.84 35.06
CA GLY A 144 -10.45 -0.50 35.60
C GLY A 144 -11.25 -0.46 36.91
N GLU A 145 -11.88 0.69 37.14
CA GLU A 145 -12.68 0.96 38.35
C GLU A 145 -13.99 0.18 38.40
N THR A 146 -14.52 -0.23 37.24
CA THR A 146 -15.79 -0.95 37.18
C THR A 146 -15.64 -2.45 37.46
N GLY A 147 -14.46 -3.02 37.20
CA GLY A 147 -14.29 -4.46 37.16
C GLY A 147 -15.11 -5.08 36.01
N ARG A 148 -15.49 -6.34 36.16
CA ARG A 148 -16.25 -7.11 35.17
C ARG A 148 -17.03 -8.25 35.83
N GLN A 149 -18.26 -8.51 35.39
CA GLN A 149 -18.97 -9.74 35.81
C GLN A 149 -18.35 -10.98 35.16
N ALA A 150 -18.68 -12.18 35.67
CA ALA A 150 -18.25 -13.42 35.04
C ALA A 150 -18.87 -13.55 33.64
N VAL A 151 -18.09 -14.02 32.66
CA VAL A 151 -18.51 -14.19 31.27
C VAL A 151 -17.98 -15.52 30.75
N GLY A 152 -18.89 -16.44 30.41
CA GLY A 152 -18.51 -17.79 29.97
C GLY A 152 -17.68 -18.50 31.04
N ASP A 153 -16.50 -18.95 30.65
CA ASP A 153 -15.54 -19.62 31.54
C ASP A 153 -14.64 -18.64 32.33
N GLU A 154 -14.79 -17.33 32.08
CA GLU A 154 -14.00 -16.32 32.78
C GLU A 154 -14.69 -15.84 34.05
N GLY A 155 -13.95 -15.86 35.15
CA GLY A 155 -14.41 -15.43 36.47
C GLY A 155 -14.74 -13.94 36.56
N ALA A 156 -15.50 -13.58 37.60
CA ALA A 156 -15.78 -12.19 37.92
C ALA A 156 -14.52 -11.46 38.37
N VAL A 157 -14.46 -10.17 38.05
CA VAL A 157 -13.34 -9.27 38.35
C VAL A 157 -13.85 -8.12 39.22
N PRO A 158 -13.34 -7.96 40.44
CA PRO A 158 -13.70 -6.81 41.28
C PRO A 158 -13.27 -5.46 40.68
N PRO A 159 -13.97 -4.37 41.02
CA PRO A 159 -13.49 -3.00 40.88
C PRO A 159 -12.03 -2.84 41.32
N ASN A 160 -11.21 -2.14 40.52
CA ASN A 160 -9.81 -1.83 40.85
C ASN A 160 -8.93 -3.05 41.14
N ALA A 161 -9.25 -4.21 40.57
CA ALA A 161 -8.44 -5.41 40.71
C ALA A 161 -7.09 -5.31 40.00
N THR A 162 -6.02 -5.63 40.72
CA THR A 162 -4.69 -5.91 40.14
C THR A 162 -4.61 -7.39 39.75
N PHE A 163 -3.94 -7.68 38.63
CA PHE A 163 -3.74 -9.04 38.15
C PHE A 163 -2.28 -9.48 38.23
N GLN A 164 -2.09 -10.77 38.52
CA GLN A 164 -0.88 -11.51 38.23
C GLN A 164 -1.14 -12.40 37.01
N ILE A 165 -0.49 -12.11 35.89
CA ILE A 165 -0.66 -12.86 34.65
C ILE A 165 0.63 -13.57 34.29
N THR A 166 0.62 -14.90 34.31
CA THR A 166 1.69 -15.68 33.67
C THR A 166 1.40 -15.74 32.19
N LEU A 167 2.30 -15.24 31.35
CA LEU A 167 2.13 -15.14 29.90
C LEU A 167 3.33 -15.77 29.18
N GLU A 168 3.06 -16.64 28.22
CA GLU A 168 4.04 -17.29 27.36
C GLU A 168 3.76 -16.91 25.90
N LEU A 169 4.73 -16.29 25.23
CA LEU A 169 4.65 -16.01 23.79
C LEU A 169 5.24 -17.20 23.03
N VAL A 170 4.39 -18.10 22.53
CA VAL A 170 4.84 -19.35 21.90
C VAL A 170 5.42 -19.08 20.50
N SER A 171 4.68 -18.34 19.68
CA SER A 171 5.06 -17.95 18.33
C SER A 171 4.21 -16.78 17.84
N TRP A 172 4.53 -16.24 16.66
CA TRP A 172 3.64 -15.33 15.95
C TRP A 172 3.83 -15.51 14.44
N LYS A 173 2.81 -15.10 13.68
CA LYS A 173 2.85 -14.99 12.22
C LYS A 173 2.94 -13.50 11.87
N THR A 174 3.95 -13.15 11.10
CA THR A 174 4.16 -11.77 10.66
C THR A 174 3.08 -11.38 9.65
N VAL A 175 2.41 -10.25 9.87
CA VAL A 175 1.43 -9.70 8.92
C VAL A 175 1.95 -8.39 8.37
N THR A 176 2.02 -8.30 7.04
CA THR A 176 2.54 -7.13 6.32
C THR A 176 1.45 -6.50 5.46
N ASP A 177 1.30 -5.18 5.56
CA ASP A 177 0.47 -4.39 4.65
C ASP A 177 1.24 -4.15 3.36
N ILE A 178 0.80 -4.80 2.28
CA ILE A 178 1.45 -4.74 0.97
C ILE A 178 0.98 -3.50 0.18
N SER A 179 -0.27 -3.09 0.35
CA SER A 179 -0.86 -1.98 -0.41
C SER A 179 -0.70 -0.62 0.27
N LYS A 180 -0.30 -0.59 1.56
CA LYS A 180 -0.16 0.61 2.41
C LYS A 180 -1.47 1.27 2.84
N ASP A 181 -2.60 0.74 2.37
CA ASP A 181 -3.95 1.15 2.76
C ASP A 181 -4.71 0.01 3.47
N LYS A 182 -3.98 -1.04 3.91
CA LYS A 182 -4.48 -2.24 4.59
C LYS A 182 -5.46 -3.10 3.78
N LYS A 183 -5.53 -2.90 2.47
CA LYS A 183 -6.43 -3.67 1.59
C LYS A 183 -5.78 -4.93 0.99
N VAL A 184 -4.46 -5.04 1.03
CA VAL A 184 -3.71 -6.25 0.68
C VAL A 184 -2.81 -6.62 1.84
N LEU A 185 -3.20 -7.63 2.61
CA LEU A 185 -2.48 -8.08 3.79
C LEU A 185 -1.85 -9.44 3.52
N LYS A 186 -0.55 -9.57 3.75
CA LYS A 186 0.19 -10.84 3.64
C LYS A 186 0.57 -11.35 5.02
N LYS A 187 0.01 -12.49 5.42
CA LYS A 187 0.35 -13.25 6.63
C LYS A 187 1.35 -14.35 6.26
N THR A 188 2.59 -14.24 6.72
CA THR A 188 3.62 -15.27 6.46
C THR A 188 3.39 -16.49 7.34
N LEU A 189 3.19 -17.66 6.72
CA LEU A 189 3.05 -18.95 7.40
C LEU A 189 4.39 -19.69 7.53
N LYS A 190 5.21 -19.60 6.48
CA LYS A 190 6.57 -20.14 6.43
C LYS A 190 7.48 -19.09 5.80
N GLU A 191 8.55 -18.74 6.51
CA GLU A 191 9.58 -17.84 5.98
C GLU A 191 10.28 -18.47 4.77
N GLY A 192 10.50 -17.66 3.74
CA GLY A 192 11.31 -18.07 2.59
C GLY A 192 12.81 -17.90 2.84
N GLU A 193 13.58 -18.44 1.91
CA GLU A 193 15.04 -18.47 1.93
C GLU A 193 15.64 -17.27 1.19
N GLY A 194 16.83 -16.86 1.61
CA GLY A 194 17.56 -15.76 1.00
C GLY A 194 16.98 -14.36 1.29
N TYR A 195 17.49 -13.39 0.55
CA TYR A 195 17.12 -11.97 0.67
C TYR A 195 16.47 -11.41 -0.59
N GLU A 196 16.58 -12.13 -1.70
CA GLU A 196 16.05 -11.68 -2.98
C GLU A 196 14.54 -11.86 -3.07
N ARG A 197 13.93 -11.00 -3.89
CA ARG A 197 12.51 -11.01 -4.21
C ARG A 197 12.33 -10.76 -5.72
N PRO A 198 11.21 -11.21 -6.32
CA PRO A 198 10.88 -10.88 -7.70
C PRO A 198 10.83 -9.36 -7.92
N ASN A 199 11.33 -8.88 -9.07
CA ASN A 199 11.16 -7.50 -9.54
C ASN A 199 10.07 -7.42 -10.64
N ASP A 200 9.78 -6.22 -11.13
CA ASP A 200 8.76 -6.02 -12.16
C ASP A 200 9.17 -6.71 -13.47
N GLY A 201 8.28 -7.54 -14.02
CA GLY A 201 8.56 -8.40 -15.17
C GLY A 201 9.12 -9.79 -14.83
N ALA A 202 9.53 -10.03 -13.58
CA ALA A 202 10.07 -11.33 -13.17
C ALA A 202 9.09 -12.46 -13.46
N VAL A 203 9.63 -13.58 -13.94
CA VAL A 203 8.87 -14.83 -14.11
C VAL A 203 8.88 -15.54 -12.76
N VAL A 204 7.70 -15.85 -12.22
CA VAL A 204 7.53 -16.53 -10.94
C VAL A 204 6.80 -17.84 -11.13
N GLN A 205 7.18 -18.85 -10.34
CA GLN A 205 6.50 -20.14 -10.28
C GLN A 205 5.94 -20.33 -8.88
N VAL A 206 4.62 -20.54 -8.80
CA VAL A 206 3.90 -20.61 -7.53
C VAL A 206 2.97 -21.82 -7.46
N LYS A 207 2.63 -22.22 -6.24
CA LYS A 207 1.38 -22.95 -5.96
C LYS A 207 0.42 -21.98 -5.31
N LEU A 208 -0.83 -21.99 -5.74
CA LEU A 208 -1.84 -21.11 -5.16
C LEU A 208 -3.18 -21.79 -5.00
N THR A 209 -3.88 -21.45 -3.93
CA THR A 209 -5.28 -21.81 -3.69
C THR A 209 -6.04 -20.56 -3.28
N GLY A 210 -7.01 -20.14 -4.10
CA GLY A 210 -7.89 -19.00 -3.83
C GLY A 210 -9.21 -19.45 -3.21
N LYS A 211 -9.59 -18.82 -2.10
CA LYS A 211 -10.76 -19.14 -1.29
C LYS A 211 -11.59 -17.89 -0.98
N LEU A 212 -12.91 -18.07 -0.86
CA LEU A 212 -13.82 -17.09 -0.27
C LEU A 212 -13.79 -17.19 1.25
N HIS A 213 -14.40 -16.19 1.92
CA HIS A 213 -14.50 -16.13 3.39
C HIS A 213 -15.18 -17.35 4.04
N ASP A 214 -16.06 -18.05 3.31
CA ASP A 214 -16.78 -19.25 3.75
C ASP A 214 -15.96 -20.54 3.53
N GLY A 215 -14.73 -20.42 3.00
CA GLY A 215 -13.85 -21.53 2.68
C GLY A 215 -14.01 -22.09 1.28
N THR A 216 -14.99 -21.63 0.49
CA THR A 216 -15.21 -22.08 -0.90
C THR A 216 -13.96 -21.81 -1.74
N ILE A 217 -13.37 -22.87 -2.30
CA ILE A 217 -12.21 -22.78 -3.19
C ILE A 217 -12.71 -22.43 -4.60
N PHE A 218 -12.27 -21.28 -5.13
CA PHE A 218 -12.65 -20.83 -6.47
C PHE A 218 -11.54 -21.04 -7.51
N THR A 219 -10.29 -21.22 -7.08
CA THR A 219 -9.17 -21.57 -7.96
C THR A 219 -8.08 -22.33 -7.19
N LYS A 220 -7.42 -23.28 -7.84
CA LYS A 220 -6.28 -24.02 -7.30
C LYS A 220 -5.32 -24.30 -8.45
N LYS A 221 -4.09 -23.79 -8.39
CA LYS A 221 -3.11 -23.89 -9.49
C LYS A 221 -1.72 -24.30 -8.97
N GLY A 222 -0.99 -25.08 -9.77
CA GLY A 222 0.38 -25.51 -9.46
C GLY A 222 0.50 -26.62 -8.40
N HIS A 223 -0.61 -27.23 -7.97
CA HIS A 223 -0.60 -28.32 -7.00
C HIS A 223 -0.52 -29.71 -7.63
N ASP A 224 -1.35 -29.96 -8.64
CA ASP A 224 -1.53 -31.29 -9.26
C ASP A 224 -0.86 -31.37 -10.65
N GLU A 225 -0.36 -30.24 -11.17
CA GLU A 225 0.30 -30.06 -12.47
C GLU A 225 1.68 -29.40 -12.29
N GLU A 226 2.31 -28.95 -13.39
CA GLU A 226 3.47 -28.08 -13.32
C GLU A 226 3.17 -26.80 -12.51
N PRO A 227 4.18 -26.22 -11.84
CA PRO A 227 4.03 -24.95 -11.12
C PRO A 227 3.32 -23.89 -11.95
N PHE A 228 2.39 -23.14 -11.33
CA PHE A 228 1.71 -22.07 -12.02
C PHE A 228 2.70 -20.93 -12.27
N GLU A 229 3.02 -20.70 -13.55
CA GLU A 229 3.94 -19.65 -13.98
C GLU A 229 3.18 -18.39 -14.41
N PHE A 230 3.62 -17.25 -13.90
CA PHE A 230 3.17 -15.94 -14.41
C PHE A 230 4.28 -14.89 -14.28
N LYS A 231 4.09 -13.73 -14.92
CA LYS A 231 4.99 -12.59 -14.83
C LYS A 231 4.42 -11.48 -13.97
N ILE A 232 5.26 -10.97 -13.06
CA ILE A 232 4.95 -9.84 -12.18
C ILE A 232 4.74 -8.56 -13.00
N ASP A 233 3.75 -7.76 -12.63
CA ASP A 233 3.34 -6.50 -13.28
C ASP A 233 2.93 -6.69 -14.76
N GLU A 234 2.44 -7.89 -15.10
CA GLU A 234 1.95 -8.22 -16.45
C GLU A 234 0.44 -8.48 -16.52
N GLU A 235 -0.30 -8.19 -15.42
CA GLU A 235 -1.77 -8.32 -15.30
C GLU A 235 -2.31 -9.72 -15.70
N GLN A 236 -1.51 -10.74 -15.43
CA GLN A 236 -1.87 -12.15 -15.63
C GLN A 236 -2.66 -12.71 -14.45
N VAL A 237 -2.54 -12.07 -13.29
CA VAL A 237 -3.31 -12.33 -12.07
C VAL A 237 -3.93 -11.02 -11.54
N ILE A 238 -4.75 -11.11 -10.49
CA ILE A 238 -5.30 -9.93 -9.80
C ILE A 238 -4.18 -9.09 -9.16
N ASP A 239 -4.37 -7.77 -9.09
CA ASP A 239 -3.33 -6.81 -8.66
C ASP A 239 -2.80 -7.12 -7.24
N GLY A 240 -3.68 -7.50 -6.32
CA GLY A 240 -3.30 -7.85 -4.95
C GLY A 240 -2.40 -9.08 -4.89
N LEU A 241 -2.63 -10.08 -5.74
CA LEU A 241 -1.80 -11.28 -5.79
C LEU A 241 -0.43 -10.97 -6.41
N ASP A 242 -0.40 -10.19 -7.48
CA ASP A 242 0.83 -9.74 -8.13
C ASP A 242 1.75 -9.00 -7.14
N LYS A 243 1.19 -8.02 -6.42
CA LYS A 243 1.90 -7.25 -5.38
C LYS A 243 2.36 -8.09 -4.21
N ALA A 244 1.53 -9.05 -3.78
CA ALA A 244 1.89 -9.94 -2.67
C ALA A 244 3.07 -10.84 -3.05
N VAL A 245 3.03 -11.50 -4.21
CA VAL A 245 4.10 -12.39 -4.69
C VAL A 245 5.41 -11.63 -4.93
N LYS A 246 5.35 -10.38 -5.43
CA LYS A 246 6.51 -9.48 -5.53
C LYS A 246 7.21 -9.25 -4.17
N ASN A 247 6.47 -9.36 -3.06
CA ASN A 247 7.00 -9.20 -1.70
C ASN A 247 7.36 -10.53 -1.00
N MET A 248 7.29 -11.66 -1.71
CA MET A 248 7.65 -12.98 -1.18
C MET A 248 9.10 -13.34 -1.49
N LYS A 249 9.69 -14.18 -0.63
CA LYS A 249 10.97 -14.85 -0.85
C LYS A 249 10.77 -16.25 -1.43
N LYS A 250 11.82 -16.80 -2.04
CA LYS A 250 11.80 -18.18 -2.54
C LYS A 250 11.51 -19.16 -1.39
N GLY A 251 10.59 -20.10 -1.57
CA GLY A 251 10.16 -21.07 -0.56
C GLY A 251 9.19 -20.52 0.50
N GLU A 252 8.81 -19.24 0.42
CA GLU A 252 7.87 -18.62 1.36
C GLU A 252 6.45 -19.15 1.13
N ILE A 253 5.73 -19.43 2.22
CA ILE A 253 4.30 -19.75 2.21
C ILE A 253 3.55 -18.66 2.96
N ALA A 254 2.54 -18.07 2.35
CA ALA A 254 1.77 -16.99 2.95
C ALA A 254 0.28 -17.08 2.61
N VAL A 255 -0.56 -16.54 3.51
CA VAL A 255 -1.96 -16.24 3.24
C VAL A 255 -2.08 -14.76 2.91
N VAL A 256 -2.65 -14.45 1.75
CA VAL A 256 -2.88 -13.09 1.27
C VAL A 256 -4.37 -12.80 1.33
N THR A 257 -4.76 -11.79 2.11
CA THR A 257 -6.13 -11.26 2.15
C THR A 257 -6.21 -10.06 1.23
N ILE A 258 -7.11 -10.11 0.24
CA ILE A 258 -7.18 -9.11 -0.84
C ILE A 258 -8.59 -8.54 -0.90
N HIS A 259 -8.71 -7.25 -0.60
CA HIS A 259 -9.94 -6.47 -0.74
C HIS A 259 -10.36 -6.37 -2.24
N PRO A 260 -11.67 -6.24 -2.54
CA PRO A 260 -12.19 -6.13 -3.91
C PRO A 260 -11.45 -5.17 -4.85
N ASP A 261 -11.03 -4.01 -4.34
CA ASP A 261 -10.27 -2.98 -5.08
C ASP A 261 -8.97 -3.52 -5.70
N TYR A 262 -8.41 -4.59 -5.13
CA TYR A 262 -7.19 -5.26 -5.57
C TYR A 262 -7.47 -6.69 -6.09
N ALA A 263 -8.73 -7.12 -6.12
CA ALA A 263 -9.17 -8.43 -6.55
C ALA A 263 -10.06 -8.34 -7.81
N PHE A 264 -11.32 -8.75 -7.71
CA PHE A 264 -12.27 -8.83 -8.83
C PHE A 264 -13.21 -7.61 -8.95
N GLY A 265 -13.14 -6.67 -8.01
CA GLY A 265 -13.91 -5.43 -8.04
C GLY A 265 -15.42 -5.63 -7.88
N SER A 266 -16.20 -4.74 -8.50
CA SER A 266 -17.66 -4.64 -8.34
C SER A 266 -18.47 -5.56 -9.25
N SER A 267 -17.82 -6.51 -9.94
CA SER A 267 -18.45 -7.45 -10.86
C SER A 267 -18.18 -8.87 -10.41
N GLU A 268 -19.14 -9.75 -10.64
CA GLU A 268 -18.93 -11.18 -10.43
C GLU A 268 -17.84 -11.71 -11.38
N SER A 269 -17.08 -12.69 -10.93
CA SER A 269 -16.01 -13.29 -11.70
C SER A 269 -16.12 -14.80 -11.70
N LEU A 270 -16.34 -15.38 -12.89
CA LEU A 270 -16.29 -16.83 -13.07
C LEU A 270 -14.84 -17.31 -12.98
N GLN A 271 -14.54 -18.09 -11.96
CA GLN A 271 -13.25 -18.78 -11.81
C GLN A 271 -13.44 -20.26 -12.12
N GLU A 272 -12.32 -20.97 -12.23
CA GLU A 272 -12.28 -22.38 -12.65
C GLU A 272 -13.17 -23.30 -11.82
N LEU A 273 -13.21 -23.10 -10.49
CA LEU A 273 -13.92 -23.99 -9.56
C LEU A 273 -15.21 -23.39 -9.00
N ALA A 274 -15.33 -22.05 -8.94
CA ALA A 274 -16.51 -21.38 -8.44
C ALA A 274 -16.62 -19.94 -8.96
N THR A 275 -17.81 -19.34 -8.83
CA THR A 275 -17.99 -17.92 -9.09
C THR A 275 -17.61 -17.11 -7.85
N VAL A 276 -16.82 -16.07 -8.05
CA VAL A 276 -16.52 -15.07 -7.02
C VAL A 276 -17.55 -13.95 -7.11
N PRO A 277 -18.38 -13.71 -6.07
CA PRO A 277 -19.35 -12.63 -6.09
C PRO A 277 -18.71 -11.24 -6.18
N ALA A 278 -19.45 -10.27 -6.71
CA ALA A 278 -19.03 -8.87 -6.73
C ALA A 278 -18.67 -8.37 -5.32
N ASN A 279 -17.65 -7.53 -5.22
CA ASN A 279 -17.16 -6.95 -3.97
C ASN A 279 -16.75 -7.98 -2.90
N SER A 280 -16.31 -9.17 -3.31
CA SER A 280 -15.78 -10.18 -2.39
C SER A 280 -14.32 -9.92 -2.03
N THR A 281 -14.02 -9.89 -0.72
CA THR A 281 -12.66 -10.09 -0.22
C THR A 281 -12.27 -11.55 -0.44
N VAL A 282 -11.10 -11.78 -1.02
CA VAL A 282 -10.60 -13.12 -1.35
C VAL A 282 -9.32 -13.43 -0.58
N TYR A 283 -9.11 -14.72 -0.32
CA TYR A 283 -7.98 -15.24 0.44
C TYR A 283 -7.18 -16.17 -0.45
N TYR A 284 -5.89 -15.91 -0.61
CA TYR A 284 -4.99 -16.79 -1.35
C TYR A 284 -3.96 -17.39 -0.42
N GLU A 285 -3.89 -18.71 -0.38
CA GLU A 285 -2.72 -19.42 0.13
C GLU A 285 -1.72 -19.57 -1.03
N VAL A 286 -0.51 -19.04 -0.87
CA VAL A 286 0.50 -18.97 -1.93
C VAL A 286 1.83 -19.54 -1.42
N GLU A 287 2.43 -20.42 -2.20
CA GLU A 287 3.82 -20.88 -2.04
C GLU A 287 4.64 -20.37 -3.23
N LEU A 288 5.64 -19.52 -2.99
CA LEU A 288 6.56 -19.07 -4.03
C LEU A 288 7.69 -20.09 -4.20
N LEU A 289 7.67 -20.88 -5.26
CA LEU A 289 8.63 -21.97 -5.47
C LEU A 289 9.97 -21.48 -6.02
N SER A 290 9.90 -20.64 -7.06
CA SER A 290 11.07 -20.10 -7.74
C SER A 290 10.72 -18.79 -8.47
N PHE A 291 11.74 -18.01 -8.81
CA PHE A 291 11.58 -16.88 -9.70
C PHE A 291 12.86 -16.58 -10.47
N VAL A 292 12.70 -15.97 -11.63
CA VAL A 292 13.77 -15.41 -12.46
C VAL A 292 13.48 -13.92 -12.60
N LYS A 293 14.37 -13.08 -12.04
CA LYS A 293 14.23 -11.62 -12.11
C LYS A 293 14.32 -11.16 -13.57
N GLU A 294 13.52 -10.15 -13.91
CA GLU A 294 13.71 -9.43 -15.16
C GLU A 294 15.05 -8.69 -15.07
N LYS A 295 15.85 -8.72 -16.13
CA LYS A 295 17.07 -7.91 -16.19
C LYS A 295 16.68 -6.43 -16.14
N GLU A 296 17.42 -5.65 -15.36
CA GLU A 296 17.20 -4.21 -15.31
C GLU A 296 17.80 -3.54 -16.55
N SER A 297 17.28 -2.37 -16.91
CA SER A 297 17.70 -1.69 -18.14
C SER A 297 19.17 -1.29 -18.15
N TRP A 298 19.84 -1.17 -17.00
CA TRP A 298 21.28 -0.90 -16.94
C TRP A 298 22.14 -2.17 -17.03
N ASP A 299 21.59 -3.34 -16.74
CA ASP A 299 22.27 -4.64 -16.85
C ASP A 299 22.19 -5.22 -18.27
N MET A 300 21.38 -4.61 -19.15
CA MET A 300 21.20 -4.99 -20.54
C MET A 300 22.18 -4.25 -21.46
N ASN A 301 22.80 -4.97 -22.38
CA ASN A 301 23.51 -4.35 -23.50
C ASN A 301 22.52 -3.76 -24.54
N THR A 302 23.03 -2.99 -25.51
CA THR A 302 22.18 -2.32 -26.51
C THR A 302 21.32 -3.30 -27.30
N GLN A 303 21.89 -4.44 -27.74
CA GLN A 303 21.16 -5.46 -28.50
C GLN A 303 20.04 -6.09 -27.68
N GLU A 304 20.29 -6.44 -26.42
CA GLU A 304 19.29 -6.98 -25.50
C GLU A 304 18.13 -6.01 -25.28
N LYS A 305 18.40 -4.70 -25.19
CA LYS A 305 17.35 -3.66 -25.08
C LYS A 305 16.45 -3.62 -26.31
N ILE A 306 17.05 -3.70 -27.49
CA ILE A 306 16.33 -3.68 -28.77
C ILE A 306 15.43 -4.92 -28.88
N GLU A 307 15.95 -6.10 -28.53
CA GLU A 307 15.21 -7.36 -28.52
C GLU A 307 14.06 -7.35 -27.50
N ALA A 308 14.32 -6.88 -26.28
CA ALA A 308 13.31 -6.72 -25.24
C ALA A 308 12.18 -5.77 -25.68
N ALA A 309 12.53 -4.63 -26.27
CA ALA A 309 11.56 -3.70 -26.83
C ALA A 309 10.75 -4.33 -27.98
N GLY A 310 11.40 -5.10 -28.86
CA GLY A 310 10.74 -5.84 -29.93
C GLY A 310 9.73 -6.85 -29.41
N LYS A 311 10.08 -7.61 -28.37
CA LYS A 311 9.19 -8.56 -27.70
C LYS A 311 7.99 -7.86 -27.06
N LYS A 312 8.21 -6.76 -26.33
CA LYS A 312 7.13 -5.98 -25.71
C LYS A 312 6.18 -5.37 -26.74
N LYS A 313 6.69 -4.91 -27.89
CA LYS A 313 5.85 -4.49 -29.02
C LYS A 313 4.93 -5.63 -29.48
N GLU A 314 5.45 -6.84 -29.63
CA GLU A 314 4.64 -7.98 -30.11
C GLU A 314 3.59 -8.42 -29.08
N GLU A 315 3.92 -8.43 -27.79
CA GLU A 315 2.96 -8.64 -26.70
C GLU A 315 1.83 -7.59 -26.76
N GLY A 316 2.17 -6.32 -27.02
CA GLY A 316 1.20 -5.25 -27.26
C GLY A 316 0.31 -5.51 -28.46
N ASN A 317 0.87 -6.01 -29.58
CA ASN A 317 0.11 -6.34 -30.79
C ASN A 317 -0.93 -7.44 -30.54
N VAL A 318 -0.57 -8.49 -29.79
CA VAL A 318 -1.49 -9.56 -29.40
C VAL A 318 -2.63 -9.00 -28.56
N LEU A 319 -2.35 -8.16 -27.57
CA LEU A 319 -3.37 -7.53 -26.73
C LEU A 319 -4.27 -6.57 -27.51
N PHE A 320 -3.71 -5.82 -28.46
CA PHE A 320 -4.47 -4.92 -29.32
C PHE A 320 -5.47 -5.70 -30.17
N LYS A 321 -5.05 -6.82 -30.77
CA LYS A 321 -5.93 -7.72 -31.54
C LYS A 321 -7.03 -8.32 -30.67
N ALA A 322 -6.74 -8.58 -29.40
CA ALA A 322 -7.72 -9.05 -28.40
C ALA A 322 -8.65 -7.94 -27.85
N GLY A 323 -8.56 -6.70 -28.35
CA GLY A 323 -9.37 -5.57 -27.89
C GLY A 323 -8.98 -5.00 -26.52
N LYS A 324 -7.89 -5.49 -25.92
CA LYS A 324 -7.41 -5.06 -24.59
C LYS A 324 -6.51 -3.82 -24.72
N TYR A 325 -7.08 -2.71 -25.19
CA TYR A 325 -6.32 -1.51 -25.58
C TYR A 325 -5.49 -0.89 -24.45
N LEU A 326 -6.02 -0.84 -23.23
CA LEU A 326 -5.28 -0.31 -22.07
C LEU A 326 -4.02 -1.14 -21.77
N ARG A 327 -4.14 -2.47 -21.82
CA ARG A 327 -3.00 -3.37 -21.62
C ARG A 327 -1.99 -3.26 -22.76
N ALA A 328 -2.48 -3.17 -24.01
CA ALA A 328 -1.63 -2.97 -25.17
C ALA A 328 -0.81 -1.67 -25.06
N SER A 329 -1.45 -0.56 -24.63
CA SER A 329 -0.78 0.73 -24.36
C SER A 329 0.41 0.57 -23.43
N LYS A 330 0.22 -0.08 -22.27
CA LYS A 330 1.28 -0.31 -21.28
C LYS A 330 2.46 -1.08 -21.86
N ARG A 331 2.22 -2.08 -22.72
CA ARG A 331 3.29 -2.84 -23.39
C ARG A 331 4.09 -2.00 -24.38
N TYR A 332 3.43 -1.17 -25.17
CA TYR A 332 4.13 -0.25 -26.09
C TYR A 332 4.95 0.80 -25.32
N GLU A 333 4.45 1.31 -24.20
CA GLU A 333 5.20 2.23 -23.33
C GLU A 333 6.44 1.56 -22.75
N LYS A 334 6.31 0.34 -22.23
CA LYS A 334 7.45 -0.45 -21.73
C LYS A 334 8.47 -0.72 -22.85
N ALA A 335 8.01 -1.00 -24.07
CA ALA A 335 8.88 -1.15 -25.23
C ALA A 335 9.70 0.12 -25.54
N VAL A 336 9.07 1.30 -25.53
CA VAL A 336 9.77 2.57 -25.80
C VAL A 336 10.76 2.90 -24.69
N LYS A 337 10.43 2.63 -23.42
CA LYS A 337 11.32 2.88 -22.28
C LYS A 337 12.66 2.14 -22.39
N PHE A 338 12.66 0.90 -22.87
CA PHE A 338 13.91 0.12 -23.06
C PHE A 338 14.91 0.80 -24.02
N ILE A 339 14.41 1.58 -24.97
CA ILE A 339 15.20 2.20 -26.03
C ILE A 339 15.19 3.73 -25.97
N GLU A 340 14.66 4.33 -24.90
CA GLU A 340 14.49 5.78 -24.79
C GLU A 340 15.86 6.49 -24.77
N TYR A 341 16.76 6.02 -23.92
CA TYR A 341 18.13 6.54 -23.79
C TYR A 341 19.07 5.78 -24.74
N ASP A 342 19.45 6.43 -25.84
CA ASP A 342 20.27 5.87 -26.94
C ASP A 342 21.70 6.42 -26.98
N SER A 343 22.19 6.99 -25.87
CA SER A 343 23.52 7.61 -25.79
C SER A 343 24.68 6.64 -26.08
N SER A 344 24.47 5.34 -25.85
CA SER A 344 25.45 4.28 -26.09
C SER A 344 25.26 3.54 -27.42
N PHE A 345 24.35 3.99 -28.29
CA PHE A 345 23.93 3.25 -29.48
C PHE A 345 24.76 3.69 -30.70
N SER A 346 25.12 2.74 -31.56
CA SER A 346 25.70 3.03 -32.88
C SER A 346 24.67 3.73 -33.79
N ASP A 347 25.11 4.29 -34.91
CA ASP A 347 24.20 4.96 -35.84
C ASP A 347 23.21 3.98 -36.48
N GLU A 348 23.62 2.73 -36.75
CA GLU A 348 22.74 1.65 -37.21
C GLU A 348 21.69 1.28 -36.15
N GLU A 349 22.11 1.15 -34.89
CA GLU A 349 21.22 0.84 -33.77
C GLU A 349 20.24 1.99 -33.49
N LYS A 350 20.68 3.24 -33.62
CA LYS A 350 19.80 4.42 -33.56
C LYS A 350 18.76 4.39 -34.66
N GLN A 351 19.12 3.99 -35.88
CA GLN A 351 18.15 3.88 -36.96
C GLN A 351 17.14 2.75 -36.73
N GLN A 352 17.59 1.59 -36.23
CA GLN A 352 16.72 0.47 -35.87
C GLN A 352 15.75 0.85 -34.75
N THR A 353 16.26 1.49 -33.70
CA THR A 353 15.46 1.91 -32.54
C THR A 353 14.54 3.07 -32.88
N LYS A 354 14.92 3.98 -33.78
CA LYS A 354 14.02 5.01 -34.33
C LYS A 354 12.79 4.38 -34.97
N MET A 355 12.96 3.37 -35.83
CA MET A 355 11.84 2.66 -36.46
C MET A 355 10.95 1.95 -35.42
N LEU A 356 11.56 1.40 -34.38
CA LEU A 356 10.84 0.75 -33.27
C LEU A 356 10.06 1.77 -32.43
N LYS A 357 10.67 2.92 -32.07
CA LYS A 357 10.03 4.06 -31.38
C LYS A 357 8.81 4.56 -32.16
N ILE A 358 8.96 4.77 -33.48
CA ILE A 358 7.87 5.19 -34.36
C ILE A 358 6.72 4.18 -34.32
N THR A 359 7.03 2.89 -34.50
CA THR A 359 6.00 1.83 -34.55
C THR A 359 5.25 1.69 -33.23
N CYS A 360 5.97 1.67 -32.10
CA CYS A 360 5.36 1.57 -30.77
C CYS A 360 4.49 2.79 -30.44
N ASN A 361 4.97 4.02 -30.70
CA ASN A 361 4.21 5.24 -30.44
C ASN A 361 2.96 5.33 -31.34
N LEU A 362 3.07 4.94 -32.62
CA LEU A 362 1.92 4.84 -33.51
C LEU A 362 0.88 3.85 -32.99
N ASN A 363 1.29 2.63 -32.66
CA ASN A 363 0.38 1.61 -32.15
C ASN A 363 -0.25 2.03 -30.82
N ASN A 364 0.52 2.66 -29.94
CA ASN A 364 -0.01 3.24 -28.70
C ASN A 364 -1.02 4.36 -29.00
N ALA A 365 -0.75 5.27 -29.93
CA ALA A 365 -1.72 6.29 -30.32
C ALA A 365 -3.04 5.67 -30.83
N ALA A 366 -2.99 4.54 -31.53
CA ALA A 366 -4.19 3.80 -31.91
C ALA A 366 -4.94 3.23 -30.69
N CYS A 367 -4.24 2.72 -29.67
CA CYS A 367 -4.86 2.34 -28.40
C CYS A 367 -5.57 3.53 -27.74
N GLN A 368 -4.90 4.68 -27.64
CA GLN A 368 -5.44 5.87 -27.00
C GLN A 368 -6.69 6.41 -27.72
N LEU A 369 -6.70 6.39 -29.06
CA LEU A 369 -7.91 6.72 -29.83
C LEU A 369 -9.08 5.78 -29.52
N LYS A 370 -8.82 4.47 -29.36
CA LYS A 370 -9.85 3.49 -28.97
C LYS A 370 -10.34 3.69 -27.52
N LEU A 371 -9.46 4.15 -26.64
CA LEU A 371 -9.77 4.49 -25.25
C LEU A 371 -10.40 5.89 -25.08
N LYS A 372 -10.49 6.67 -26.17
CA LYS A 372 -10.96 8.07 -26.17
C LYS A 372 -10.07 9.05 -25.40
N GLU A 373 -8.82 8.68 -25.16
CA GLU A 373 -7.79 9.51 -24.53
C GLU A 373 -7.11 10.38 -25.60
N TYR A 374 -7.88 11.29 -26.19
CA TYR A 374 -7.47 12.03 -27.40
C TYR A 374 -6.21 12.90 -27.19
N LYS A 375 -6.06 13.53 -26.03
CA LYS A 375 -4.86 14.31 -25.69
C LYS A 375 -3.59 13.46 -25.65
N GLN A 376 -3.71 12.21 -25.21
CA GLN A 376 -2.56 11.31 -25.17
C GLN A 376 -2.22 10.79 -26.56
N ALA A 377 -3.24 10.48 -27.38
CA ALA A 377 -3.06 10.14 -28.79
C ALA A 377 -2.33 11.26 -29.57
N GLU A 378 -2.74 12.51 -29.36
CA GLU A 378 -2.11 13.70 -29.94
C GLU A 378 -0.62 13.78 -29.60
N LYS A 379 -0.28 13.70 -28.30
CA LYS A 379 1.12 13.72 -27.82
C LYS A 379 1.97 12.62 -28.45
N LEU A 380 1.44 11.40 -28.51
CA LEU A 380 2.15 10.26 -29.10
C LEU A 380 2.38 10.44 -30.61
N CYS A 381 1.39 10.95 -31.34
CA CYS A 381 1.55 11.25 -32.76
C CYS A 381 2.53 12.40 -33.01
N THR A 382 2.54 13.43 -32.17
CA THR A 382 3.53 14.52 -32.25
C THR A 382 4.95 14.00 -32.05
N LYS A 383 5.19 13.14 -31.06
CA LYS A 383 6.48 12.45 -30.89
C LYS A 383 6.91 11.65 -32.13
N VAL A 384 5.97 11.00 -32.82
CA VAL A 384 6.26 10.31 -34.08
C VAL A 384 6.66 11.29 -35.17
N LEU A 385 5.98 12.43 -35.28
CA LEU A 385 6.23 13.45 -36.31
C LEU A 385 7.52 14.24 -36.07
N GLU A 386 7.99 14.33 -34.83
CA GLU A 386 9.34 14.82 -34.51
C GLU A 386 10.44 13.89 -35.06
N LEU A 387 10.18 12.57 -35.10
CA LEU A 387 11.12 11.58 -35.65
C LEU A 387 10.98 11.39 -37.16
N ASP A 388 9.75 11.43 -37.67
CA ASP A 388 9.37 11.25 -39.07
C ASP A 388 8.20 12.19 -39.42
N SER A 389 8.56 13.40 -39.86
CA SER A 389 7.59 14.48 -40.14
C SER A 389 6.68 14.22 -41.35
N ARG A 390 6.97 13.18 -42.13
CA ARG A 390 6.20 12.75 -43.31
C ARG A 390 5.33 11.51 -43.03
N ASN A 391 5.22 11.09 -41.77
CA ASN A 391 4.45 9.91 -41.41
C ASN A 391 2.93 10.13 -41.57
N VAL A 392 2.37 9.64 -42.68
CA VAL A 392 0.93 9.77 -43.01
C VAL A 392 0.03 9.19 -41.91
N LYS A 393 0.41 8.06 -41.29
CA LYS A 393 -0.37 7.43 -40.22
C LYS A 393 -0.41 8.29 -38.96
N ALA A 394 0.68 8.97 -38.62
CA ALA A 394 0.72 9.86 -37.46
C ALA A 394 -0.12 11.12 -37.70
N LEU A 395 0.00 11.76 -38.88
CA LEU A 395 -0.82 12.91 -39.26
C LEU A 395 -2.31 12.56 -39.23
N TYR A 396 -2.67 11.43 -39.83
CA TYR A 396 -4.04 10.92 -39.84
C TYR A 396 -4.60 10.69 -38.42
N ARG A 397 -3.87 9.97 -37.56
CA ARG A 397 -4.31 9.68 -36.18
C ARG A 397 -4.34 10.93 -35.29
N ARG A 398 -3.43 11.89 -35.50
CA ARG A 398 -3.44 13.16 -34.78
C ARG A 398 -4.62 14.03 -35.19
N ALA A 399 -4.94 14.08 -36.48
CA ALA A 399 -6.16 14.72 -36.97
C ALA A 399 -7.43 14.10 -36.37
N GLN A 400 -7.50 12.77 -36.26
CA GLN A 400 -8.61 12.09 -35.56
C GLN A 400 -8.74 12.55 -34.10
N ALA A 401 -7.63 12.71 -33.38
CA ALA A 401 -7.63 13.23 -32.02
C ALA A 401 -8.11 14.69 -31.98
N TYR A 402 -7.58 15.57 -32.83
CA TYR A 402 -7.98 16.98 -32.91
C TYR A 402 -9.47 17.15 -33.25
N ILE A 403 -10.03 16.34 -34.15
CA ILE A 403 -11.46 16.34 -34.48
C ILE A 403 -12.33 16.06 -33.25
N GLN A 404 -11.86 15.21 -32.33
CA GLN A 404 -12.57 14.91 -31.09
C GLN A 404 -12.34 15.95 -29.99
N LEU A 405 -11.17 16.59 -29.98
CA LEU A 405 -10.86 17.73 -29.11
C LEU A 405 -11.46 19.05 -29.60
N VAL A 406 -12.04 19.07 -30.79
CA VAL A 406 -12.65 20.25 -31.46
C VAL A 406 -11.60 21.27 -31.92
N ASP A 407 -10.34 20.84 -32.06
CA ASP A 407 -9.25 21.64 -32.65
C ASP A 407 -9.26 21.51 -34.19
N LEU A 408 -10.36 21.96 -34.80
CA LEU A 408 -10.68 21.67 -36.21
C LEU A 408 -9.65 22.25 -37.20
N ASP A 409 -9.07 23.41 -36.90
CA ASP A 409 -8.05 24.03 -37.74
C ASP A 409 -6.76 23.20 -37.78
N LEU A 410 -6.33 22.68 -36.63
CA LEU A 410 -5.16 21.81 -36.53
C LEU A 410 -5.41 20.48 -37.25
N ALA A 411 -6.62 19.93 -37.14
CA ALA A 411 -7.02 18.75 -37.90
C ALA A 411 -6.96 18.98 -39.42
N GLU A 412 -7.39 20.15 -39.90
CA GLU A 412 -7.35 20.49 -41.33
C GLU A 412 -5.91 20.55 -41.85
N ILE A 413 -5.00 21.13 -41.06
CA ILE A 413 -3.56 21.19 -41.40
C ILE A 413 -2.98 19.78 -41.55
N ASP A 414 -3.21 18.90 -40.57
CA ASP A 414 -2.67 17.55 -40.60
C ASP A 414 -3.23 16.70 -41.75
N ILE A 415 -4.53 16.81 -42.04
CA ILE A 415 -5.17 16.08 -43.14
C ILE A 415 -4.66 16.55 -44.50
N LYS A 416 -4.53 17.87 -44.70
CA LYS A 416 -3.97 18.41 -45.95
C LYS A 416 -2.55 17.93 -46.17
N LYS A 417 -1.70 18.03 -45.13
CA LYS A 417 -0.32 17.54 -45.19
C LYS A 417 -0.27 16.04 -45.48
N ALA A 418 -1.18 15.24 -44.91
CA ALA A 418 -1.26 13.81 -45.20
C ALA A 418 -1.62 13.53 -46.68
N LEU A 419 -2.57 14.28 -47.25
CA LEU A 419 -2.97 14.17 -48.66
C LEU A 419 -1.94 14.74 -49.64
N GLU A 420 -1.10 15.69 -49.21
CA GLU A 420 0.05 16.15 -50.01
C GLU A 420 1.10 15.04 -50.16
N ILE A 421 1.26 14.19 -49.13
CA ILE A 421 2.22 13.09 -49.12
C ILE A 421 1.66 11.85 -49.82
N ASP A 422 0.40 11.50 -49.55
CA ASP A 422 -0.31 10.35 -50.12
C ASP A 422 -1.69 10.79 -50.63
N PRO A 423 -1.77 11.31 -51.87
CA PRO A 423 -3.00 11.85 -52.43
C PRO A 423 -4.11 10.82 -52.62
N ASP A 424 -3.80 9.52 -52.64
CA ASP A 424 -4.77 8.45 -52.88
C ASP A 424 -5.20 7.71 -51.62
N ASN A 425 -4.78 8.20 -50.46
CA ASN A 425 -5.15 7.62 -49.18
C ASN A 425 -6.66 7.72 -48.92
N ARG A 426 -7.36 6.59 -49.06
CA ARG A 426 -8.82 6.50 -48.88
C ARG A 426 -9.26 6.91 -47.48
N ASP A 427 -8.53 6.49 -46.45
CA ASP A 427 -8.89 6.72 -45.05
C ASP A 427 -8.79 8.22 -44.71
N VAL A 428 -7.71 8.87 -45.14
CA VAL A 428 -7.51 10.31 -44.96
C VAL A 428 -8.58 11.11 -45.72
N LYS A 429 -8.93 10.72 -46.96
CA LYS A 429 -10.02 11.35 -47.73
C LYS A 429 -11.37 11.23 -47.01
N LEU A 430 -11.64 10.09 -46.37
CA LEU A 430 -12.89 9.88 -45.61
C LEU A 430 -12.91 10.76 -44.36
N GLU A 431 -11.82 10.79 -43.61
CA GLU A 431 -11.69 11.64 -42.41
C GLU A 431 -11.78 13.13 -42.76
N TYR A 432 -11.29 13.53 -43.93
CA TYR A 432 -11.44 14.92 -44.39
C TYR A 432 -12.91 15.32 -44.60
N LYS A 433 -13.74 14.39 -45.09
CA LYS A 433 -15.19 14.62 -45.20
C LYS A 433 -15.82 14.79 -43.82
N VAL A 434 -15.46 13.92 -42.87
CA VAL A 434 -15.91 14.01 -41.48
C VAL A 434 -15.53 15.35 -40.86
N LEU A 435 -14.29 15.81 -41.06
CA LEU A 435 -13.84 17.12 -40.62
C LEU A 435 -14.69 18.25 -41.21
N LYS A 436 -14.94 18.25 -42.53
CA LYS A 436 -15.75 19.29 -43.17
C LYS A 436 -17.19 19.31 -42.68
N GLU A 437 -17.77 18.16 -42.36
CA GLU A 437 -19.07 18.08 -41.70
C GLU A 437 -19.03 18.69 -40.29
N LYS A 438 -18.05 18.31 -39.46
CA LYS A 438 -17.86 18.89 -38.12
C LYS A 438 -17.67 20.41 -38.14
N VAL A 439 -16.89 20.93 -39.08
CA VAL A 439 -16.69 22.38 -39.26
C VAL A 439 -18.02 23.08 -39.60
N ARG A 440 -18.82 22.51 -40.50
CA ARG A 440 -20.14 23.05 -40.84
C ARG A 440 -21.08 23.05 -39.64
N GLU A 441 -21.09 21.97 -38.87
CA GLU A 441 -21.90 21.87 -37.65
C GLU A 441 -21.47 22.87 -36.59
N TYR A 442 -20.15 23.01 -36.38
CA TYR A 442 -19.58 23.98 -35.45
C TYR A 442 -19.97 25.40 -35.83
N ASN A 443 -19.73 25.80 -37.09
CA ASN A 443 -20.09 27.13 -37.60
C ASN A 443 -21.59 27.42 -37.49
N LYS A 444 -22.44 26.41 -37.75
CA LYS A 444 -23.90 26.54 -37.60
C LYS A 444 -24.31 26.75 -36.15
N LYS A 445 -23.68 26.06 -35.19
CA LYS A 445 -23.91 26.24 -33.76
C LYS A 445 -23.43 27.62 -33.30
N ASP A 446 -22.25 28.04 -33.76
CA ASP A 446 -21.64 29.31 -33.40
C ASP A 446 -22.47 30.49 -33.93
N ALA A 447 -22.88 30.45 -35.20
CA ALA A 447 -23.79 31.44 -35.78
C ALA A 447 -25.13 31.54 -35.03
N LYS A 448 -25.71 30.41 -34.61
CA LYS A 448 -26.93 30.40 -33.78
C LYS A 448 -26.69 30.98 -32.40
N PHE A 449 -25.56 30.64 -31.77
CA PHE A 449 -25.19 31.11 -30.44
C PHE A 449 -25.01 32.64 -30.44
N TYR A 450 -24.19 33.17 -31.35
CA TYR A 450 -24.00 34.61 -31.51
C TYR A 450 -25.30 35.31 -31.92
N GLY A 451 -26.09 34.73 -32.84
CA GLY A 451 -27.40 35.27 -33.23
C GLY A 451 -28.35 35.43 -32.03
N ASN A 452 -28.39 34.45 -31.13
CA ASN A 452 -29.18 34.51 -29.91
C ASN A 452 -28.66 35.56 -28.92
N ILE A 453 -27.33 35.69 -28.78
CA ILE A 453 -26.71 36.72 -27.93
C ILE A 453 -27.04 38.12 -28.46
N PHE A 454 -26.85 38.38 -29.74
CA PHE A 454 -27.18 39.66 -30.37
C PHE A 454 -28.67 39.99 -30.23
N ALA A 455 -29.57 39.01 -30.45
CA ALA A 455 -31.00 39.21 -30.26
C ALA A 455 -31.37 39.57 -28.80
N LYS A 456 -30.69 38.96 -27.83
CA LYS A 456 -30.90 39.24 -26.40
C LYS A 456 -30.33 40.61 -26.00
N MET A 457 -29.16 40.99 -26.52
CA MET A 457 -28.59 42.32 -26.32
C MET A 457 -29.47 43.42 -26.91
N ASN A 458 -29.96 43.25 -28.13
CA ASN A 458 -30.89 44.19 -28.76
C ASN A 458 -32.19 44.33 -27.95
N LYS A 459 -32.74 43.23 -27.42
CA LYS A 459 -33.90 43.29 -26.52
C LYS A 459 -33.59 44.04 -25.21
N LEU A 460 -32.42 43.83 -24.62
CA LEU A 460 -31.99 44.56 -23.41
C LEU A 460 -31.80 46.06 -23.67
N GLU A 461 -31.25 46.43 -24.82
CA GLU A 461 -31.14 47.83 -25.25
C GLU A 461 -32.52 48.45 -25.47
N GLN A 462 -33.43 47.76 -26.18
CA GLN A 462 -34.80 48.23 -26.38
C GLN A 462 -35.55 48.44 -25.05
N VAL A 463 -35.38 47.54 -24.08
CA VAL A 463 -35.97 47.70 -22.73
C VAL A 463 -35.34 48.88 -21.97
N ARG A 464 -34.02 49.10 -22.09
CA ARG A 464 -33.36 50.27 -21.49
C ARG A 464 -33.83 51.58 -22.12
N SER A 465 -33.96 51.63 -23.44
CA SER A 465 -34.46 52.79 -24.16
C SER A 465 -35.94 53.07 -23.81
N ALA A 466 -36.78 52.03 -23.73
CA ALA A 466 -38.18 52.17 -23.33
C ALA A 466 -38.34 52.67 -21.88
N ASN A 467 -37.52 52.20 -20.94
CA ASN A 467 -37.49 52.71 -19.56
C ASN A 467 -36.97 54.15 -19.44
N THR A 468 -36.17 54.60 -20.41
CA THR A 468 -35.64 55.97 -20.45
C THR A 468 -36.66 56.93 -21.07
N ALA A 469 -37.38 56.50 -22.11
CA ALA A 469 -38.50 57.22 -22.70
C ALA A 469 -39.70 57.33 -21.73
N ALA A 470 -40.04 56.26 -21.00
CA ALA A 470 -41.09 56.30 -19.97
C ALA A 470 -40.77 57.24 -18.79
N LYS A 471 -39.49 57.55 -18.54
CA LYS A 471 -39.08 58.59 -17.58
C LYS A 471 -39.16 60.01 -18.15
N GLN A 472 -39.18 60.18 -19.47
CA GLN A 472 -39.30 61.49 -20.14
C GLN A 472 -40.77 61.86 -20.42
N ASP A 473 -41.66 60.87 -20.62
CA ASP A 473 -43.11 61.08 -20.78
C ASP A 473 -43.88 61.23 -19.45
N ALA A 474 -43.20 61.15 -18.31
CA ALA A 474 -43.76 61.60 -17.03
C ALA A 474 -43.85 63.13 -17.04
N VAL A 475 -44.89 63.67 -17.67
CA VAL A 475 -45.25 65.09 -17.63
C VAL A 475 -45.25 65.55 -16.16
N PRO A 476 -44.55 66.64 -15.81
CA PRO A 476 -44.61 67.16 -14.45
C PRO A 476 -46.06 67.51 -14.15
N MET A 477 -46.60 66.96 -13.06
CA MET A 477 -47.86 67.40 -12.47
C MET A 477 -47.79 68.92 -12.37
N SER A 478 -48.53 69.62 -13.22
CA SER A 478 -48.70 71.07 -13.17
C SER A 478 -49.35 71.38 -11.82
N ILE A 479 -48.56 71.95 -10.91
CA ILE A 479 -49.09 72.59 -9.71
C ILE A 479 -49.70 73.91 -10.21
N ASP A 480 -51.03 73.94 -10.22
CA ASP A 480 -51.83 75.14 -10.44
C ASP A 480 -51.40 76.21 -9.42
N SER A 481 -50.86 77.33 -9.91
CA SER A 481 -50.49 78.46 -9.06
C SER A 481 -50.87 79.79 -9.73
N LYS A 482 -52.06 80.25 -9.33
CA LYS A 482 -52.70 81.57 -9.47
C LYS A 482 -53.50 81.74 -10.77
N ALA A 483 -54.78 82.15 -10.68
CA ALA A 483 -55.15 83.57 -10.74
C ALA A 483 -54.41 84.31 -11.86
#